data_AF-A0A354YDZ2-F1
#
_entry.id   AF-A0A354YDZ2-F1
#
_cell.length_a   1.000
_cell.length_b   1.000
_cell.length_c   1.000
_cell.angle_alpha   90.00
_cell.angle_beta   90.00
_cell.angle_gamma   90.00
#
_symmetry.space_group_name_H-M   'P 1'
#
loop_
_entity.id
_entity.type
_entity.pdbx_description
1 polymer ?
#
loop_
_entity_poly.entity_id
_entity_poly.type
_entity_poly.pdbx_seq_one_letter_code
_entity_poly.pdbx_strand_id
1 'polypeptide(L)'
;PALLRALNPNALVPVLRDGGFVLWESNTICRYLAARERRGDLLPAEPRHRARVEQWMDWQATELNGAWRYAFMATVRRSPAHADPAAIAASVAAWNAAMAILDAQLARAGAWVLGDTFTLADIVLGLSVQR
;
A
#
# COMPACT_ATOMS: atom_id res chain seq x y z
N PRO A 1 7.18 19.67 -9.01
CA PRO A 1 7.75 21.03 -8.78
C PRO A 1 9.20 20.94 -8.26
N ALA A 2 10.01 22.00 -8.40
CA ALA A 2 11.43 21.99 -7.98
C ALA A 2 11.62 21.62 -6.50
N LEU A 3 10.73 22.11 -5.63
CA LEU A 3 10.72 21.77 -4.21
C LEU A 3 10.61 20.26 -3.96
N LEU A 4 9.71 19.57 -4.66
CA LEU A 4 9.50 18.13 -4.46
C LEU A 4 10.72 17.32 -4.91
N ARG A 5 11.37 17.73 -6.02
CA ARG A 5 12.61 17.09 -6.49
C ARG A 5 13.78 17.24 -5.53
N ALA A 6 13.84 18.35 -4.80
CA ALA A 6 14.86 18.56 -3.77
C ALA A 6 14.67 17.63 -2.55
N LEU A 7 13.44 17.17 -2.29
CA LEU A 7 13.11 16.32 -1.14
C LEU A 7 13.00 14.83 -1.51
N ASN A 8 12.55 14.53 -2.72
CA ASN A 8 12.41 13.18 -3.26
C ASN A 8 12.85 13.20 -4.74
N PRO A 9 13.96 12.53 -5.11
CA PRO A 9 14.45 12.53 -6.49
C PRO A 9 13.44 11.93 -7.49
N ASN A 10 12.52 11.07 -7.02
CA ASN A 10 11.45 10.51 -7.84
C ASN A 10 10.36 11.55 -8.19
N ALA A 11 10.37 12.71 -7.54
CA ALA A 11 9.35 13.75 -7.66
C ALA A 11 7.92 13.26 -7.36
N LEU A 12 7.78 12.27 -6.47
CA LEU A 12 6.52 11.69 -6.04
C LEU A 12 6.16 12.10 -4.61
N VAL A 13 4.87 12.06 -4.30
CA VAL A 13 4.33 12.12 -2.94
C VAL A 13 3.98 10.71 -2.47
N PRO A 14 3.97 10.42 -1.15
CA PRO A 14 4.25 11.34 -0.03
C PRO A 14 5.74 11.54 0.27
N VAL A 15 6.03 12.64 0.99
CA VAL A 15 7.34 12.93 1.60
C VAL A 15 7.09 13.40 3.04
N LEU A 16 7.82 12.81 3.99
CA LEU A 16 7.84 13.22 5.40
C LEU A 16 9.09 14.08 5.67
N ARG A 17 8.90 15.15 6.43
CA ARG A 17 10.00 15.88 7.09
C ARG A 17 9.81 15.81 8.59
N ASP A 18 10.81 15.28 9.29
CA ASP A 18 10.88 15.27 10.76
C ASP A 18 12.15 16.00 11.20
N GLY A 19 12.02 17.28 11.54
CA GLY A 19 13.16 18.17 11.72
C GLY A 19 14.06 18.22 10.48
N GLY A 20 15.32 17.80 10.65
CA GLY A 20 16.30 17.69 9.56
C GLY A 20 16.23 16.39 8.74
N PHE A 21 15.44 15.40 9.18
CA PHE A 21 15.30 14.12 8.51
C PHE A 21 14.22 14.19 7.42
N VAL A 22 14.55 13.71 6.21
CA VAL A 22 13.63 13.65 5.06
C VAL A 22 13.49 12.20 4.62
N LEU A 23 12.25 11.75 4.47
CA LEU A 23 11.93 10.38 4.10
C LEU A 23 10.81 10.34 3.05
N TRP A 24 10.94 9.46 2.07
CA TRP A 24 9.94 9.17 1.04
C TRP A 24 9.68 7.65 1.03
N GLU A 25 8.72 7.21 0.19
CA GLU A 25 8.00 5.91 0.25
C GLU A 25 6.94 5.84 1.36
N SER A 26 5.67 5.69 0.96
CA SER A 26 4.52 5.69 1.89
C SER A 26 4.64 4.60 2.95
N ASN A 27 4.99 3.37 2.55
CA ASN A 27 5.06 2.24 3.49
C ASN A 27 6.25 2.40 4.45
N THR A 28 7.38 2.91 3.95
CA THR A 28 8.55 3.22 4.79
C THR A 28 8.24 4.34 5.78
N ILE A 29 7.54 5.39 5.36
CA ILE A 29 7.03 6.45 6.24
C ILE A 29 6.13 5.87 7.33
N CYS A 30 5.20 4.97 7.00
CA CYS A 30 4.33 4.33 7.99
C CYS A 30 5.13 3.52 9.02
N ARG A 31 6.10 2.72 8.58
CA ARG A 31 7.00 1.96 9.48
C ARG A 31 7.81 2.88 10.38
N TYR A 32 8.34 3.97 9.83
CA TYR A 32 9.08 4.98 10.58
C TYR A 32 8.22 5.61 11.68
N LEU A 33 7.01 6.06 11.34
CA LEU A 33 6.09 6.68 12.29
C LEU A 33 5.68 5.70 13.39
N ALA A 34 5.37 4.43 13.05
CA ALA A 34 5.03 3.42 14.05
C ALA A 34 6.19 3.16 15.02
N ALA A 35 7.42 3.05 14.51
CA ALA A 35 8.60 2.87 15.35
C ALA A 35 8.89 4.10 16.24
N ARG A 36 8.84 5.31 15.66
CA ARG A 36 9.08 6.58 16.37
C ARG A 36 8.10 6.80 17.51
N GLU A 37 6.82 6.53 17.26
CA GLU A 37 5.75 6.67 18.25
C GLU A 37 5.60 5.45 19.18
N ARG A 38 6.52 4.47 19.10
CA ARG A 38 6.51 3.23 19.91
C ARG A 38 5.21 2.43 19.79
N ARG A 39 4.61 2.42 18.60
CA ARG A 39 3.38 1.70 18.26
C ARG A 39 3.66 0.23 17.94
N GLY A 40 4.13 -0.50 18.95
CA GLY A 40 4.35 -1.95 18.86
C GLY A 40 3.07 -2.76 18.61
N ASP A 41 1.91 -2.16 18.88
CA ASP A 41 0.59 -2.66 18.50
C ASP A 41 0.37 -2.65 16.98
N LEU A 42 0.91 -1.63 16.27
CA LEU A 42 0.80 -1.52 14.82
C LEU A 42 1.92 -2.25 14.07
N LEU A 43 3.14 -2.23 14.62
CA LEU A 43 4.30 -2.90 14.05
C LEU A 43 5.10 -3.60 15.18
N PRO A 44 4.86 -4.90 15.41
CA PRO A 44 5.55 -5.65 16.45
C PRO A 44 7.07 -5.68 16.27
N ALA A 45 7.81 -5.78 17.38
CA ALA A 45 9.26 -5.91 17.37
C ALA A 45 9.74 -7.36 17.18
N GLU A 46 8.92 -8.35 17.55
CA GLU A 46 9.26 -9.77 17.36
C GLU A 46 9.38 -10.06 15.85
N PRO A 47 10.50 -10.65 15.38
CA PRO A 47 10.80 -10.75 13.96
C PRO A 47 9.73 -11.45 13.11
N ARG A 48 9.11 -12.53 13.60
CA ARG A 48 8.12 -13.28 12.82
C ARG A 48 6.82 -12.51 12.68
N HIS A 49 6.33 -11.91 13.75
CA HIS A 49 5.13 -11.07 13.73
C HIS A 49 5.34 -9.84 12.86
N ARG A 50 6.51 -9.19 12.98
CA ARG A 50 6.88 -8.06 12.13
C ARG A 50 6.89 -8.44 10.65
N ALA A 51 7.53 -9.55 10.30
CA ALA A 51 7.61 -10.03 8.93
C ALA A 51 6.23 -10.31 8.33
N ARG A 52 5.25 -10.76 9.13
CA ARG A 52 3.87 -10.94 8.66
C ARG A 52 3.17 -9.61 8.35
N VAL A 53 3.39 -8.57 9.14
CA VAL A 53 2.88 -7.23 8.85
C VAL A 53 3.53 -6.69 7.57
N GLU A 54 4.86 -6.75 7.50
CA GLU A 54 5.62 -6.22 6.38
C GLU A 54 5.33 -6.97 5.07
N GLN A 55 5.09 -8.29 5.12
CA GLN A 55 4.67 -9.10 3.98
C GLN A 55 3.43 -8.53 3.28
N TRP A 56 2.39 -8.19 4.02
CA TRP A 56 1.17 -7.63 3.45
C TRP A 56 1.35 -6.18 3.00
N MET A 57 2.17 -5.40 3.69
CA MET A 57 2.52 -4.06 3.25
C MET A 57 3.26 -4.07 1.90
N ASP A 58 4.24 -4.95 1.75
CA ASP A 58 5.04 -5.03 0.53
C ASP A 58 4.22 -5.65 -0.62
N TRP A 59 3.43 -6.68 -0.35
CA TRP A 59 2.49 -7.23 -1.33
C TRP A 59 1.48 -6.18 -1.83
N GLN A 60 0.97 -5.32 -0.94
CA GLN A 60 0.10 -4.23 -1.34
C GLN A 60 0.80 -3.24 -2.27
N ALA A 61 2.06 -2.91 -1.99
CA ALA A 61 2.85 -1.95 -2.77
C ALA A 61 3.25 -2.49 -4.15
N THR A 62 3.63 -3.77 -4.25
CA THR A 62 4.15 -4.35 -5.50
C THR A 62 3.07 -5.01 -6.34
N GLU A 63 2.22 -5.83 -5.72
CA GLU A 63 1.25 -6.66 -6.44
C GLU A 63 -0.08 -5.93 -6.59
N LEU A 64 -0.73 -5.57 -5.49
CA LEU A 64 -2.09 -5.01 -5.52
C LEU A 64 -2.13 -3.64 -6.22
N ASN A 65 -1.23 -2.74 -5.85
CA ASN A 65 -1.11 -1.43 -6.50
C ASN A 65 -0.67 -1.53 -7.96
N GLY A 66 0.12 -2.54 -8.32
CA GLY A 66 0.46 -2.78 -9.73
C GLY A 66 -0.77 -3.19 -10.53
N ALA A 67 -1.55 -4.12 -9.99
CA ALA A 67 -2.69 -4.74 -10.64
C ALA A 67 -3.80 -3.74 -11.01
N TRP A 68 -4.18 -2.84 -10.09
CA TRP A 68 -5.31 -1.92 -10.33
C TRP A 68 -4.95 -0.66 -11.12
N ARG A 69 -3.65 -0.37 -11.34
CA ARG A 69 -3.20 0.98 -11.72
C ARG A 69 -3.74 1.40 -13.08
N TYR A 70 -3.69 0.51 -14.06
CA TYR A 70 -4.14 0.84 -15.41
C TYR A 70 -5.65 1.06 -15.44
N ALA A 71 -6.44 0.15 -14.85
CA ALA A 71 -7.88 0.27 -14.75
C ALA A 71 -8.29 1.56 -14.02
N PHE A 72 -7.62 1.90 -12.91
CA PHE A 72 -7.87 3.13 -12.16
C PHE A 72 -7.58 4.40 -12.99
N MET A 73 -6.43 4.42 -13.68
CA MET A 73 -6.06 5.55 -14.54
C MET A 73 -7.02 5.72 -15.72
N ALA A 74 -7.49 4.61 -16.29
CA ALA A 74 -8.45 4.60 -17.39
C ALA A 74 -9.85 5.06 -16.97
N THR A 75 -10.38 4.49 -15.89
CA THR A 75 -11.81 4.62 -15.55
C THR A 75 -12.10 5.76 -14.58
N VAL A 76 -11.23 5.96 -13.58
CA VAL A 76 -11.41 6.99 -12.54
C VAL A 76 -10.73 8.30 -12.96
N ARG A 77 -9.47 8.23 -13.41
CA ARG A 77 -8.74 9.43 -13.86
C ARG A 77 -8.99 9.81 -15.31
N ARG A 78 -9.64 8.93 -16.09
CA ARG A 78 -9.96 9.15 -17.52
C ARG A 78 -8.75 9.61 -18.33
N SER A 79 -7.59 9.00 -18.05
CA SER A 79 -6.33 9.34 -18.69
C SER A 79 -6.35 8.91 -20.16
N PRO A 80 -6.10 9.83 -21.12
CA PRO A 80 -6.02 9.47 -22.55
C PRO A 80 -4.90 8.46 -22.86
N ALA A 81 -3.86 8.41 -22.03
CA ALA A 81 -2.78 7.43 -22.15
C ALA A 81 -3.20 6.01 -21.72
N HIS A 82 -4.39 5.86 -21.12
CA HIS A 82 -4.91 4.60 -20.60
C HIS A 82 -6.26 4.28 -21.23
N ALA A 83 -6.30 4.20 -22.57
CA ALA A 83 -7.53 4.03 -23.34
C ALA A 83 -7.65 2.64 -24.02
N ASP A 84 -6.65 1.77 -23.92
CA ASP A 84 -6.67 0.44 -24.55
C ASP A 84 -7.63 -0.50 -23.80
N PRO A 85 -8.73 -0.95 -24.43
CA PRO A 85 -9.69 -1.85 -23.80
C PRO A 85 -9.09 -3.17 -23.32
N ALA A 86 -8.10 -3.72 -24.02
CA ALA A 86 -7.45 -4.97 -23.63
C ALA A 86 -6.61 -4.79 -22.37
N ALA A 87 -5.86 -3.69 -22.26
CA ALA A 87 -5.08 -3.35 -21.08
C ALA A 87 -5.98 -3.05 -19.86
N ILE A 88 -7.14 -2.42 -20.07
CA ILE A 88 -8.14 -2.23 -19.01
C ILE A 88 -8.64 -3.58 -18.51
N ALA A 89 -9.08 -4.47 -19.42
CA ALA A 89 -9.59 -5.79 -19.06
C ALA A 89 -8.54 -6.63 -18.32
N ALA A 90 -7.27 -6.60 -18.77
CA ALA A 90 -6.16 -7.29 -18.10
C ALA A 90 -5.91 -6.76 -16.69
N SER A 91 -5.94 -5.43 -16.50
CA SER A 91 -5.78 -4.80 -15.18
C SER A 91 -6.94 -5.13 -14.25
N VAL A 92 -8.18 -5.14 -14.74
CA VAL A 92 -9.35 -5.58 -13.95
C VAL A 92 -9.22 -7.05 -13.55
N ALA A 93 -8.81 -7.93 -14.46
CA ALA A 93 -8.62 -9.35 -14.16
C ALA A 93 -7.52 -9.57 -13.09
N ALA A 94 -6.37 -8.90 -13.25
CA ALA A 94 -5.28 -8.96 -12.28
C ALA A 94 -5.70 -8.41 -10.91
N TRP A 95 -6.43 -7.28 -10.89
CA TRP A 95 -6.91 -6.70 -9.65
C TRP A 95 -7.91 -7.62 -8.94
N ASN A 96 -8.86 -8.21 -9.66
CA ASN A 96 -9.79 -9.19 -9.10
C ASN A 96 -9.08 -10.42 -8.52
N ALA A 97 -8.03 -10.92 -9.18
CA ALA A 97 -7.22 -12.02 -8.67
C ALA A 97 -6.51 -11.65 -7.35
N ALA A 98 -5.92 -10.45 -7.28
CA ALA A 98 -5.30 -9.96 -6.05
C ALA A 98 -6.33 -9.76 -4.92
N MET A 99 -7.51 -9.23 -5.24
CA MET A 99 -8.61 -9.09 -4.27
C MET A 99 -9.11 -10.44 -3.75
N ALA A 100 -9.13 -11.50 -4.58
CA ALA A 100 -9.48 -12.84 -4.13
C ALA A 100 -8.49 -13.42 -3.12
N ILE A 101 -7.19 -13.12 -3.26
CA ILE A 101 -6.17 -13.50 -2.28
C ILE A 101 -6.42 -12.79 -0.94
N LEU A 102 -6.72 -11.50 -0.98
CA LEU A 102 -7.00 -10.71 0.21
C LEU A 102 -8.31 -11.16 0.90
N ASP A 103 -9.36 -11.43 0.13
CA ASP A 103 -10.64 -11.93 0.62
C ASP A 103 -10.49 -13.28 1.33
N ALA A 104 -9.78 -14.23 0.70
CA ALA A 104 -9.49 -15.52 1.32
C ALA A 104 -8.66 -15.39 2.60
N GLN A 105 -7.71 -14.45 2.65
CA GLN A 105 -6.95 -14.16 3.86
C GLN A 105 -7.85 -13.63 4.98
N LEU A 106 -8.69 -12.64 4.68
CA LEU A 106 -9.60 -12.03 5.65
C LEU A 106 -10.62 -13.05 6.17
N ALA A 107 -11.17 -13.89 5.30
CA ALA A 107 -12.07 -14.98 5.69
C ALA A 107 -11.39 -15.96 6.66
N ARG A 108 -10.10 -16.26 6.45
CA ARG A 108 -9.31 -17.13 7.35
C ARG A 108 -8.97 -16.45 8.67
N ALA A 109 -8.67 -15.17 8.64
CA ALA A 109 -8.19 -14.40 9.79
C ALA A 109 -9.33 -13.88 10.69
N GLY A 110 -10.53 -13.70 10.15
CA GLY A 110 -11.76 -13.39 10.90
C GLY A 110 -12.01 -11.90 11.13
N ALA A 111 -11.02 -11.13 11.58
CA ALA A 111 -11.18 -9.70 11.89
C ALA A 111 -10.33 -8.78 11.00
N TRP A 112 -9.01 -8.83 11.16
CA TRP A 112 -8.03 -8.05 10.38
C TRP A 112 -7.17 -8.98 9.54
N VAL A 113 -6.32 -8.43 8.67
CA VAL A 113 -5.52 -9.25 7.74
C VAL A 113 -4.60 -10.25 8.46
N LEU A 114 -4.25 -10.00 9.73
CA LEU A 114 -3.44 -10.90 10.56
C LEU A 114 -4.17 -11.48 11.79
N GLY A 115 -5.49 -11.36 11.86
CA GLY A 115 -6.30 -11.91 12.95
C GLY A 115 -6.92 -10.83 13.81
N ASP A 116 -6.89 -10.97 15.13
CA ASP A 116 -7.67 -10.15 16.06
C ASP A 116 -7.10 -8.73 16.28
N THR A 117 -5.85 -8.49 15.88
CA THR A 117 -5.15 -7.22 16.13
C THR A 117 -5.00 -6.42 14.84
N PHE A 118 -5.43 -5.16 14.86
CA PHE A 118 -5.20 -4.20 13.79
C PHE A 118 -3.72 -3.81 13.72
N THR A 119 -3.13 -3.83 12.52
CA THR A 119 -1.70 -3.54 12.29
C THR A 119 -1.47 -2.53 11.17
N LEU A 120 -0.21 -2.16 10.91
CA LEU A 120 0.14 -1.33 9.75
C LEU A 120 -0.27 -1.96 8.40
N ALA A 121 -0.37 -3.29 8.31
CA ALA A 121 -0.82 -3.96 7.10
C ALA A 121 -2.26 -3.54 6.75
N ASP A 122 -3.12 -3.42 7.76
CA ASP A 122 -4.52 -3.04 7.59
C ASP A 122 -4.68 -1.57 7.17
N ILE A 123 -3.75 -0.68 7.55
CA ILE A 123 -3.75 0.72 7.10
C ILE A 123 -3.56 0.78 5.57
N VAL A 124 -2.54 0.09 5.05
CA VAL A 124 -2.22 0.18 3.62
C VAL A 124 -3.22 -0.62 2.77
N LEU A 125 -3.72 -1.74 3.29
CA LEU A 125 -4.75 -2.54 2.61
C LEU A 125 -6.13 -1.87 2.65
N GLY A 126 -6.49 -1.24 3.77
CA GLY A 126 -7.77 -0.54 3.93
C GLY A 126 -7.99 0.52 2.85
N LEU A 127 -6.94 1.26 2.49
CA LEU A 127 -6.96 2.23 1.40
C LEU A 127 -7.10 1.58 0.01
N SER A 128 -6.56 0.37 -0.17
CA SER A 128 -6.66 -0.37 -1.43
C SER A 128 -8.01 -1.04 -1.65
N VAL A 129 -8.82 -1.22 -0.61
CA VAL A 129 -10.18 -1.78 -0.71
C VAL A 129 -11.29 -0.73 -0.66
N GLN A 130 -10.94 0.53 -0.37
CA GLN A 130 -11.89 1.63 -0.33
C GLN A 130 -12.50 1.88 -1.73
N ARG A 131 -13.83 1.95 -1.79
CA ARG A 131 -14.62 2.25 -2.99
C ARG A 131 -14.95 3.73 -3.09
#